data_AF-A0A6B2TL55-F1
#
_entry.id   AF-A0A6B2TL55-F1
#
_cell.length_a   1.000
_cell.length_b   1.000
_cell.length_c   1.000
_cell.angle_alpha   90.00
_cell.angle_beta   90.00
_cell.angle_gamma   90.00
#
_symmetry.space_group_name_H-M   'P 1'
#
loop_
_entity.id
_entity.type
_entity.pdbx_description
1 polymer ?
#
loop_
_entity_poly.entity_id
_entity_poly.type
_entity_poly.pdbx_seq_one_letter_code
_entity_poly.pdbx_strand_id
1 'polypeptide(L)' 'AGRRWPAVVVVLPGDAAQALSRPWVYTAFSRAERHLSVVQGVEQALPRAVAERLWKDRTTRLQTLLRPQVPTTTA' A
#
# COMPACT_ATOMS: atom_id res chain seq x y z
N ALA A 1 8.09 0.29 12.39
CA ALA A 1 6.99 1.29 12.41
C ALA A 1 7.27 2.35 11.35
N GLY A 2 6.24 2.82 10.62
CA GLY A 2 6.39 3.88 9.62
C GLY A 2 6.39 5.26 10.26
N ARG A 3 7.09 6.23 9.64
CA ARG A 3 6.99 7.65 10.02
C ARG A 3 5.67 8.24 9.50
N ARG A 4 5.10 9.16 10.27
CA ARG A 4 3.89 9.92 9.93
C ARG A 4 4.16 11.42 10.08
N TRP A 5 3.39 12.23 9.36
CA TRP A 5 3.50 13.68 9.34
C TRP A 5 2.11 14.33 9.40
N PRO A 6 1.97 15.50 10.04
CA PRO A 6 0.69 16.23 10.09
C PRO A 6 0.12 16.55 8.70
N ALA A 7 1.00 16.88 7.74
CA ALA A 7 0.66 17.16 6.34
C ALA A 7 1.63 16.47 5.39
N VAL A 8 1.11 15.88 4.30
CA VAL A 8 1.90 15.23 3.24
C VAL A 8 1.38 15.65 1.87
N VAL A 9 2.31 15.93 0.96
CA VAL A 9 2.02 16.11 -0.46
C VAL A 9 2.53 14.89 -1.22
N VAL A 10 1.63 14.18 -1.91
CA VAL A 10 1.98 13.04 -2.76
C VAL A 10 1.96 13.50 -4.22
N VAL A 11 3.10 13.38 -4.88
CA VAL A 11 3.25 13.72 -6.30
C VAL A 11 3.25 12.44 -7.13
N LEU A 12 2.32 12.37 -8.09
CA LEU A 12 2.13 11.25 -9.00
C LEU A 12 2.41 11.73 -10.43
N PRO A 13 3.67 11.67 -10.90
CA PRO A 13 3.98 12.01 -12.28
C PRO A 13 3.45 10.94 -13.25
N GLY A 14 3.15 11.30 -14.50
CA GLY A 14 2.45 10.41 -15.45
C GLY A 14 3.14 9.07 -15.74
N ASP A 15 4.47 9.03 -15.63
CA ASP A 15 5.29 7.82 -15.76
C ASP A 15 5.20 6.87 -14.55
N ALA A 16 4.80 7.38 -13.38
CA ALA A 16 4.61 6.55 -12.18
C ALA A 16 3.41 5.61 -12.27
N ALA A 17 2.53 5.77 -13.26
CA ALA A 17 1.33 4.96 -13.45
C ALA A 17 1.60 3.43 -13.44
N GLN A 18 2.75 3.00 -13.97
CA GLN A 18 3.11 1.57 -14.02
C GLN A 18 3.55 1.01 -12.66
N ALA A 19 4.11 1.84 -11.79
CA ALA A 19 4.60 1.46 -10.47
C ALA A 19 3.50 1.52 -9.38
N LEU A 20 2.35 2.14 -9.69
CA LEU A 20 1.24 2.27 -8.75
C LEU A 20 0.60 0.91 -8.43
N SER A 21 0.32 0.71 -7.14
CA SER A 21 -0.39 -0.46 -6.61
C SER A 21 -1.15 -0.09 -5.34
N ARG A 22 -2.16 -0.90 -4.96
CA ARG A 22 -2.92 -0.68 -3.72
C ARG A 22 -2.03 -0.52 -2.48
N PRO A 23 -1.03 -1.39 -2.23
CA PRO A 23 -0.19 -1.27 -1.05
C PRO A 23 0.68 0.00 -1.08
N TRP A 24 1.13 0.43 -2.26
CA TRP A 24 1.89 1.67 -2.40
C TRP A 24 1.03 2.88 -2.02
N VAL A 25 -0.21 2.96 -2.57
CA VAL A 25 -1.14 4.07 -2.28
C VAL A 25 -1.47 4.10 -0.79
N TYR A 26 -1.79 2.94 -0.20
CA TYR A 26 -2.06 2.85 1.22
C TYR A 26 -0.86 3.30 2.07
N THR A 27 0.35 2.89 1.70
CA THR A 27 1.58 3.29 2.42
C THR A 27 1.89 4.78 2.27
N ALA A 28 1.70 5.36 1.09
CA ALA A 28 1.98 6.76 0.83
C ALA A 28 0.95 7.68 1.53
N PHE A 29 -0.34 7.33 1.44
CA PHE A 29 -1.41 8.18 1.92
C PHE A 29 -1.58 8.08 3.44
N SER A 30 -1.37 6.89 4.04
CA SER A 30 -1.43 6.69 5.50
C SER A 30 -0.31 7.38 6.29
N ARG A 31 0.66 7.98 5.60
CA ARG A 31 1.68 8.84 6.21
C ARG A 31 1.14 10.20 6.63
N ALA A 32 0.05 10.67 6.03
CA ALA A 32 -0.63 11.91 6.40
C ALA A 32 -1.55 11.69 7.60
N GLU A 33 -1.40 12.50 8.64
CA GLU A 33 -2.26 12.42 9.83
C GLU A 33 -3.49 13.34 9.72
N ARG A 34 -3.34 14.54 9.15
CA ARG A 34 -4.42 15.54 9.07
C ARG A 34 -4.66 16.02 7.65
N HIS A 35 -3.61 16.35 6.93
CA HIS A 35 -3.71 16.94 5.59
C HIS A 35 -2.98 16.09 4.55
N LEU A 36 -3.70 15.71 3.50
CA LEU A 36 -3.16 15.03 2.34
C LEU A 36 -3.46 15.87 1.10
N SER A 37 -2.42 16.26 0.37
CA SER A 37 -2.55 16.88 -0.95
C SER A 37 -1.99 15.94 -2.00
N VAL A 38 -2.73 15.73 -3.09
CA VAL A 38 -2.30 14.84 -4.18
C VAL A 38 -2.12 15.67 -5.45
N VAL A 39 -0.89 15.70 -5.96
CA VAL A 39 -0.59 16.27 -7.27
C VAL A 39 -0.65 15.14 -8.28
N GLN A 40 -1.72 15.11 -9.08
CA GLN A 40 -2.02 14.02 -10.00
C GLN A 40 -1.63 14.39 -11.43
N GLY A 41 -0.71 13.63 -12.01
CA GLY A 41 -0.42 13.59 -13.45
C GLY A 41 -0.66 12.20 -14.08
N VAL A 42 -1.28 11.28 -13.33
CA VAL A 42 -1.51 9.88 -13.71
C VAL A 42 -2.94 9.57 -14.15
N GLU A 43 -3.79 10.58 -14.32
CA GLU A 43 -5.18 10.45 -14.78
C GLU A 43 -5.93 9.30 -14.05
N GLN A 44 -6.56 8.39 -14.80
CA GLN A 44 -7.32 7.26 -14.29
C GLN A 44 -6.48 6.12 -13.71
N ALA A 45 -5.14 6.20 -13.76
CA ALA A 45 -4.29 5.13 -13.25
C ALA A 45 -4.35 5.04 -11.71
N LEU A 46 -4.64 6.14 -11.00
CA LEU A 46 -4.80 6.11 -9.54
C LEU A 46 -6.04 5.31 -9.09
N PRO A 47 -7.28 5.66 -9.50
CA PRO A 47 -8.46 4.88 -9.10
C PRO A 47 -8.36 3.42 -9.57
N ARG A 48 -7.78 3.19 -10.76
CA ARG A 48 -7.51 1.84 -11.26
C ARG A 48 -6.50 1.07 -10.40
N ALA A 49 -5.40 1.71 -10.00
CA ALA A 49 -4.43 1.08 -9.13
C ALA A 49 -5.02 0.74 -7.75
N VAL A 50 -5.96 1.54 -7.24
CA VAL A 50 -6.65 1.28 -5.97
C VAL A 50 -7.69 0.15 -6.10
N ALA A 51 -8.39 0.05 -7.23
CA ALA A 51 -9.40 -0.98 -7.45
C ALA A 51 -8.78 -2.33 -7.84
N GLU A 52 -7.85 -2.33 -8.79
CA GLU A 52 -7.47 -3.53 -9.55
C GLU A 52 -6.07 -4.05 -9.17
N ARG A 53 -5.10 -3.19 -8.82
CA ARG A 53 -3.69 -3.59 -8.66
C ARG A 53 -3.38 -4.08 -7.26
N LEU A 54 -3.68 -5.36 -7.03
CA LEU A 54 -3.32 -6.12 -5.83
C LEU A 54 -1.79 -6.24 -5.67
N TRP A 55 -1.36 -6.84 -4.56
CA TRP A 55 0.04 -7.10 -4.29
C TRP A 55 0.72 -7.92 -5.40
N LYS A 56 2.04 -7.84 -5.49
CA LYS A 56 2.81 -8.86 -6.21
C LYS A 56 2.67 -10.20 -5.47
N ASP A 57 2.50 -11.29 -6.22
CA ASP A 57 2.49 -12.63 -5.65
C ASP A 57 3.76 -12.89 -4.84
N ARG A 58 3.58 -13.29 -3.59
CA ARG A 58 4.67 -13.59 -2.67
C ARG A 58 4.95 -15.09 -2.69
N THR A 59 6.09 -15.47 -3.26
CA THR A 59 6.58 -16.85 -3.21
C THR A 59 7.32 -17.09 -1.90
N THR A 60 6.58 -17.46 -0.84
CA THR A 60 7.16 -17.73 0.47
C THR A 60 6.60 -19.01 1.09
N ARG A 61 7.48 -19.79 1.73
CA ARG A 61 7.12 -21.00 2.49
C ARG A 61 6.70 -20.70 3.94
N LEU A 62 6.82 -19.44 4.38
CA LEU A 62 6.57 -19.05 5.78
C LEU A 62 5.15 -19.43 6.23
N GLN A 63 4.14 -19.22 5.40
CA GLN A 63 2.76 -19.61 5.70
C GLN A 63 2.60 -21.11 5.97
N THR A 64 3.33 -21.96 5.26
CA THR A 64 3.31 -23.42 5.43
C THR A 64 4.03 -23.83 6.70
N LEU A 65 5.16 -23.18 7.01
CA LEU A 65 5.99 -23.51 8.18
C LEU A 65 5.38 -23.00 9.50
N LEU A 66 4.73 -21.82 9.48
CA LEU A 66 4.21 -21.16 10.68
C LEU A 66 2.81 -21.62 11.07
N ARG A 67 1.95 -22.04 10.12
CA ARG A 67 0.58 -22.48 10.44
C ARG A 67 0.49 -23.61 11.48
N PRO A 68 1.34 -24.66 11.43
CA PRO A 68 1.34 -25.71 12.45
C PRO A 68 1.92 -25.28 13.80
N GLN A 69 2.63 -24.14 13.86
CA GLN A 69 3.31 -23.65 15.06
C GLN A 69 2.47 -22.68 15.90
N VAL A 70 1.29 -22.24 15.39
CA VAL A 70 0.39 -21.36 16.16
C VAL A 70 -0.25 -22.21 17.27
N PRO A 71 0.05 -21.95 18.55
CA PRO A 71 -0.62 -22.66 19.64
C PRO A 71 -2.12 -22.34 19.58
N THR A 72 -2.97 -23.36 19.54
CA THR A 72 -4.40 -23.18 19.77
C THR A 72 -4.56 -22.64 21.18
N THR A 73 -4.70 -21.32 21.31
CA THR A 73 -5.06 -20.72 22.60
C THR A 73 -6.52 -21.09 22.83
N THR A 74 -6.74 -22.27 23.38
CA THR A 74 -8.03 -22.70 23.89
C THR A 74 -8.25 -21.92 25.18
N ALA A 75 -9.18 -20.96 25.12
CA ALA A 75 -9.75 -20.31 26.29
C ALA A 75 -10.67 -21.28 27.05
#